data_AF-A0A8S3KCR6-F1
#
_entry.id   AF-A0A8S3KCR6-F1
#
_cell.length_a   1.000
_cell.length_b   1.000
_cell.length_c   1.000
_cell.angle_alpha   90.00
_cell.angle_beta   90.00
_cell.angle_gamma   90.00
#
_symmetry.space_group_name_H-M   'P 1'
#
loop_
_entity.id
_entity.type
_entity.pdbx_description
1 polymer ?
#
loop_
_entity_poly.entity_id
_entity_poly.type
_entity_poly.pdbx_seq_one_letter_code
_entity_poly.pdbx_strand_id
1 'polypeptide(L)'
;MPLNKQVLLASATYPEHLIRFSERYMRDVTCIRLVDSQSPSLIGIQQFYMLIPHHPLDSHLFEQKVLLLLRILPELKFRQCLIFSNLRMRSSAVCERIKSLGYETTYTSSSLAQ
;
A
#
# COMPACT_ATOMS: atom_id res chain seq x y z
N MET A 1 24.09 11.08 -19.72
CA MET A 1 24.50 9.73 -19.26
C MET A 1 25.56 9.18 -20.21
N PRO A 2 26.54 8.41 -19.71
CA PRO A 2 27.54 7.74 -20.54
C PRO A 2 26.86 6.92 -21.66
N LEU A 3 27.49 6.88 -22.84
CA LEU A 3 26.89 6.23 -24.02
C LEU A 3 26.65 4.73 -23.85
N ASN A 4 27.45 4.10 -23.01
CA ASN A 4 27.50 2.67 -22.72
C ASN A 4 26.79 2.30 -21.40
N LYS A 5 25.95 3.18 -20.85
CA LYS A 5 25.20 2.89 -19.62
C LYS A 5 23.91 2.13 -19.94
N GLN A 6 23.80 0.88 -19.47
CA GLN A 6 22.55 0.14 -19.47
C GLN A 6 21.59 0.73 -18.42
N VAL A 7 20.33 0.94 -18.81
CA VAL A 7 19.29 1.50 -17.94
C VAL A 7 18.09 0.55 -17.93
N LEU A 8 17.63 0.19 -16.73
CA LEU A 8 16.44 -0.63 -16.52
C LEU A 8 15.42 0.17 -15.71
N LEU A 9 14.17 0.18 -16.17
CA LEU A 9 13.03 0.71 -15.44
C LEU A 9 12.03 -0.42 -15.24
N ALA A 10 11.65 -0.68 -13.99
CA ALA A 10 10.69 -1.72 -13.63
C ALA A 10 9.62 -1.13 -12.71
N SER A 11 8.36 -1.49 -12.96
CA SER A 11 7.22 -1.08 -12.13
C SER A 11 6.09 -2.09 -12.24
N ALA A 12 5.36 -2.32 -11.14
CA ALA A 12 4.14 -3.12 -11.14
C ALA A 12 2.98 -2.41 -11.86
N THR A 13 3.00 -1.07 -11.91
CA THR A 13 2.07 -0.25 -12.67
C THR A 13 2.83 0.55 -13.73
N TYR A 14 2.37 0.49 -14.99
CA TYR A 14 3.01 1.19 -16.10
C TYR A 14 2.03 2.17 -16.78
N PRO A 15 1.64 3.26 -16.09
CA PRO A 15 0.75 4.28 -16.65
C PRO A 15 1.41 5.05 -17.79
N GLU A 16 0.60 5.70 -18.62
CA GLU A 16 1.04 6.35 -19.86
C GLU A 16 2.16 7.39 -19.65
N HIS A 17 2.14 8.13 -18.54
CA HIS A 17 3.18 9.11 -18.25
C HIS A 17 4.56 8.47 -18.02
N LEU A 18 4.64 7.23 -17.50
CA LEU A 18 5.91 6.51 -17.37
C LEU A 18 6.40 5.98 -18.71
N ILE A 19 5.49 5.62 -19.62
CA ILE A 19 5.84 5.28 -21.01
C ILE A 19 6.53 6.49 -21.66
N ARG A 20 5.87 7.65 -21.64
CA ARG A 20 6.41 8.91 -22.21
C ARG A 20 7.72 9.34 -21.54
N PHE A 21 7.85 9.12 -20.22
CA PHE A 21 9.09 9.36 -19.51
C PHE A 21 10.23 8.46 -20.02
N SER A 22 9.97 7.17 -20.15
CA SER A 22 10.98 6.21 -20.64
C SER A 22 11.43 6.55 -22.07
N GLU A 23 10.49 6.85 -22.98
CA GLU A 23 10.79 7.25 -24.37
C GLU A 23 11.61 8.53 -24.45
N ARG A 24 11.37 9.49 -23.54
CA ARG A 24 12.08 10.77 -23.52
C ARG A 24 13.50 10.68 -22.98
N TYR A 25 13.74 9.84 -21.98
CA TYR A 25 14.97 9.87 -21.18
C TYR A 25 15.86 8.63 -21.32
N MET A 26 15.36 7.55 -21.90
CA MET A 26 16.12 6.33 -22.19
C MET A 26 16.34 6.21 -23.70
N ARG A 27 17.46 5.60 -24.11
CA ARG A 27 17.77 5.34 -25.52
C ARG A 27 17.34 3.93 -25.87
N ASP A 28 16.82 3.75 -27.09
CA ASP A 28 16.45 2.45 -27.65
C ASP A 28 15.63 1.58 -26.66
N VAL A 29 14.59 2.19 -26.08
CA VAL A 29 13.73 1.52 -25.08
C VAL A 29 13.06 0.30 -25.68
N THR A 30 13.21 -0.83 -24.99
CA THR A 30 12.37 -2.01 -25.18
C THR A 30 11.39 -2.10 -24.01
N CYS A 31 10.09 -1.95 -24.29
CA CYS A 31 9.04 -2.03 -23.27
C CYS A 31 8.42 -3.43 -23.25
N ILE A 32 8.50 -4.11 -22.10
CA ILE A 32 7.84 -5.40 -21.86
C ILE A 32 6.72 -5.18 -20.85
N ARG A 33 5.49 -5.53 -21.21
CA ARG A 33 4.31 -5.38 -20.35
C ARG A 33 3.57 -6.71 -20.27
N LEU A 34 3.53 -7.28 -19.07
CA LEU A 34 2.99 -8.61 -18.81
C LEU A 34 1.47 -8.63 -18.66
N VAL A 35 0.85 -7.49 -18.34
CA VAL A 35 -0.56 -7.39 -17.99
C VAL A 35 -1.17 -6.16 -18.68
N ASP A 36 -2.40 -6.29 -19.18
CA ASP A 36 -3.14 -5.15 -19.73
C ASP A 36 -3.42 -4.13 -18.62
N SER A 37 -3.23 -2.85 -18.97
CA SER A 37 -3.51 -1.69 -18.13
C SER A 37 -4.91 -1.67 -17.52
N GLN A 38 -5.89 -2.28 -18.20
CA GLN A 38 -7.29 -2.31 -17.77
C GLN A 38 -7.62 -3.50 -16.85
N SER A 39 -6.74 -4.49 -16.76
CA SER A 39 -6.99 -5.72 -16.00
C SER A 39 -5.74 -6.19 -15.24
N PRO A 40 -5.29 -5.43 -14.21
CA PRO A 40 -4.21 -5.90 -13.35
C PRO A 40 -4.54 -7.30 -12.80
N SER A 41 -3.66 -8.27 -13.07
CA SER A 41 -3.89 -9.68 -12.74
C SER A 41 -3.64 -9.88 -11.25
N LEU A 42 -4.69 -9.75 -10.45
CA LEU A 42 -4.69 -10.08 -9.01
C LEU A 42 -5.04 -11.56 -8.78
N ILE A 43 -4.59 -12.43 -9.69
CA ILE A 43 -4.89 -13.87 -9.64
C ILE A 43 -4.31 -14.44 -8.34
N GLY A 44 -5.15 -15.11 -7.56
CA GLY A 44 -4.77 -15.66 -6.25
C GLY A 44 -4.92 -14.68 -5.09
N ILE A 45 -5.39 -13.45 -5.32
CA ILE A 45 -5.68 -12.47 -4.26
C ILE A 45 -7.20 -12.36 -4.08
N GLN A 46 -7.69 -12.65 -2.87
CA GLN A 46 -9.06 -12.39 -2.48
C GLN A 46 -9.18 -10.97 -1.91
N GLN A 47 -10.15 -10.20 -2.41
CA GLN A 47 -10.36 -8.81 -2.03
C GLN A 47 -11.71 -8.65 -1.35
N PHE A 48 -11.70 -7.99 -0.19
CA PHE A 48 -12.88 -7.76 0.63
C PHE A 48 -12.96 -6.30 1.04
N TYR A 49 -14.17 -5.82 1.33
CA TYR A 49 -14.39 -4.51 1.90
C TYR A 49 -15.46 -4.58 3.00
N MET A 50 -15.40 -3.63 3.93
CA MET A 50 -16.47 -3.42 4.90
C MET A 50 -17.03 -2.01 4.75
N LEU A 51 -18.35 -1.92 4.75
CA LEU A 51 -19.07 -0.65 4.74
C LEU A 51 -19.15 -0.12 6.17
N ILE A 52 -18.80 1.15 6.34
CA ILE A 52 -18.91 1.86 7.61
C ILE A 52 -19.86 3.04 7.36
N PRO A 53 -20.89 3.23 8.22
CA PRO A 53 -21.77 4.37 8.10
C PRO A 53 -20.97 5.68 8.06
N HIS A 54 -21.37 6.57 7.16
CA HIS A 54 -20.73 7.88 7.08
C HIS A 54 -20.94 8.66 8.38
N HIS A 55 -19.93 9.45 8.76
CA HIS A 55 -19.99 10.36 9.88
C HIS A 55 -19.21 11.63 9.53
N PRO A 56 -19.72 12.84 9.85
CA PRO A 56 -19.08 14.10 9.47
C PRO A 56 -17.73 14.34 10.15
N LEU A 57 -17.52 13.75 11.33
CA LEU A 57 -16.25 13.81 12.03
C LEU A 57 -15.33 12.64 11.62
N ASP A 58 -14.20 12.98 11.02
CA ASP A 58 -13.16 12.03 10.61
C ASP A 58 -12.57 11.23 11.77
N SER A 59 -12.52 11.80 12.98
CA SER A 59 -12.08 11.10 14.18
C SER A 59 -13.00 9.94 14.53
N HIS A 60 -14.31 10.12 14.38
CA HIS A 60 -15.29 9.07 14.62
C HIS A 60 -15.15 7.93 13.61
N LEU A 61 -14.99 8.26 12.32
CA LEU A 61 -14.74 7.26 11.28
C LEU A 61 -13.44 6.48 11.54
N PHE A 62 -12.41 7.16 12.03
CA PHE A 62 -11.16 6.52 12.42
C PHE A 62 -11.37 5.52 13.56
N GLU A 63 -12.00 5.94 14.67
CA GLU A 63 -12.25 5.04 15.81
C GLU A 63 -13.10 3.83 15.40
N GLN A 64 -14.14 4.03 14.58
CA GLN A 64 -14.95 2.91 14.06
C GLN A 64 -14.10 1.93 13.23
N LYS A 65 -13.22 2.42 12.34
CA LYS A 65 -12.30 1.57 11.57
C LYS A 65 -11.34 0.80 12.47
N VAL A 66 -10.82 1.45 13.52
CA VAL A 66 -9.91 0.81 14.49
C VAL A 66 -10.64 -0.29 15.26
N LEU A 67 -11.83 -0.02 15.79
CA LEU A 67 -12.62 -1.03 16.51
C LEU A 67 -12.94 -2.25 15.64
N LEU A 68 -13.30 -2.02 14.38
CA LEU A 68 -13.54 -3.10 13.42
C LEU A 68 -12.26 -3.90 13.11
N LEU A 69 -11.13 -3.22 12.93
CA LEU A 69 -9.83 -3.88 12.75
C LEU A 69 -9.45 -4.75 13.95
N LEU A 70 -9.58 -4.21 15.17
CA LEU A 70 -9.29 -4.94 16.41
C LEU A 70 -10.22 -6.15 16.62
N ARG A 71 -11.45 -6.10 16.09
CA ARG A 71 -12.38 -7.23 16.10
C ARG A 71 -12.00 -8.31 15.08
N ILE A 72 -11.56 -7.91 13.89
CA ILE A 72 -11.25 -8.85 12.79
C ILE A 72 -9.89 -9.53 12.98
N LEU A 73 -8.89 -8.81 13.49
CA LEU A 73 -7.52 -9.34 13.60
C LEU A 73 -7.46 -10.73 14.28
N PRO A 74 -8.16 -10.96 15.41
CA PRO A 74 -8.15 -12.26 16.08
C PRO A 74 -8.86 -13.39 15.32
N GLU A 75 -9.80 -13.06 14.43
CA GLU A 75 -10.54 -14.05 13.63
C GLU A 75 -9.72 -14.54 12.42
N LEU A 76 -8.70 -13.79 12.02
CA LEU A 76 -7.87 -14.10 10.85
C LEU A 76 -6.67 -14.97 11.23
N LYS A 77 -6.41 -16.00 10.41
CA LYS A 77 -5.15 -16.76 10.46
C LYS A 77 -4.12 -16.12 9.54
N PHE A 78 -3.09 -15.49 10.10
CA PHE A 78 -1.99 -14.90 9.34
C PHE A 78 -0.66 -15.10 10.05
N ARG A 79 0.44 -15.09 9.29
CA ARG A 79 1.81 -15.05 9.84
C ARG A 79 2.27 -13.62 10.08
N GLN A 80 2.07 -12.78 9.07
CA GLN A 80 2.42 -11.36 9.08
C GLN A 80 1.31 -10.58 8.35
N CYS A 81 1.09 -9.34 8.74
CA CYS A 81 0.07 -8.46 8.17
C CYS A 81 0.64 -7.05 8.02
N LEU A 82 0.27 -6.37 6.94
CA LEU A 82 0.58 -4.95 6.71
C LEU A 82 -0.71 -4.15 6.76
N ILE A 83 -0.74 -3.12 7.60
CA ILE A 83 -1.88 -2.20 7.72
C ILE A 83 -1.44 -0.83 7.22
N PHE A 84 -2.05 -0.38 6.13
CA PHE A 84 -1.80 0.93 5.56
C PHE A 84 -2.73 1.98 6.16
N SER A 85 -2.18 3.14 6.51
CA SER A 85 -2.90 4.28 7.06
C SER A 85 -2.48 5.55 6.35
N ASN A 86 -3.45 6.41 6.04
CA ASN A 86 -3.22 7.64 5.28
C ASN A 86 -2.54 8.75 6.11
N LEU A 87 -2.58 8.66 7.44
CA LEU A 87 -2.00 9.68 8.33
C LEU A 87 -1.03 9.04 9.31
N ARG A 88 0.16 9.64 9.44
CA ARG A 88 1.23 9.17 10.35
C ARG A 88 0.75 9.05 11.80
N MET A 89 0.09 10.08 12.32
CA MET A 89 -0.42 10.08 13.70
C MET A 89 -1.39 8.90 13.95
N ARG A 90 -2.21 8.57 12.95
CA ARG A 90 -3.12 7.42 13.00
C ARG A 90 -2.37 6.09 12.98
N SER A 91 -1.27 5.97 12.22
CA SER A 91 -0.45 4.75 12.20
C SER A 91 0.13 4.43 13.57
N SER A 92 0.66 5.43 14.27
CA SER A 92 1.16 5.25 15.64
C SER A 92 0.04 4.83 16.60
N ALA A 93 -1.13 5.50 16.54
CA ALA A 93 -2.26 5.16 17.39
C ALA A 93 -2.79 3.74 17.13
N VAL A 94 -2.92 3.33 15.86
CA VAL A 94 -3.31 1.97 15.47
C VAL A 94 -2.31 0.94 16.01
N CYS A 95 -1.01 1.22 15.88
CA CYS A 95 0.05 0.35 16.39
C CYS A 95 -0.12 0.09 17.89
N GLU A 96 -0.26 1.14 18.71
CA GLU A 96 -0.47 1.01 20.15
C GLU A 96 -1.77 0.27 20.50
N ARG A 97 -2.86 0.51 19.76
CA ARG A 97 -4.13 -0.21 19.94
C ARG A 97 -3.97 -1.71 19.66
N ILE A 98 -3.25 -2.09 18.62
CA ILE A 98 -3.01 -3.50 18.29
C ILE A 98 -2.05 -4.14 19.31
N LYS A 99 -1.04 -3.42 19.81
CA LYS A 99 -0.17 -3.91 20.90
C LYS A 99 -0.99 -4.26 22.15
N SER A 100 -2.04 -3.49 22.45
CA SER A 100 -2.91 -3.76 23.60
C SER A 100 -3.69 -5.07 23.49
N LEU A 101 -3.84 -5.63 22.27
CA LEU A 101 -4.38 -6.98 22.04
C LEU A 101 -3.34 -8.10 22.19
N GLY A 102 -2.09 -7.77 22.51
CA GLY A 102 -1.00 -8.73 22.70
C GLY A 102 -0.21 -9.08 21.43
N TYR A 103 -0.45 -8.38 20.32
CA TYR A 103 0.34 -8.56 19.10
C TYR A 103 1.64 -7.77 19.16
N GLU A 104 2.72 -8.39 18.68
CA GLU A 104 3.96 -7.67 18.38
C GLU A 104 3.77 -6.86 17.10
N THR A 105 3.81 -5.52 17.21
CA THR A 105 3.63 -4.62 16.09
C THR A 105 4.63 -3.47 16.10
N THR A 106 4.96 -3.02 14.89
CA THR A 106 5.76 -1.82 14.64
C THR A 106 5.06 -0.95 13.60
N TYR A 107 5.38 0.33 13.57
CA TYR A 107 4.93 1.24 12.52
C TYR A 107 6.14 1.94 11.89
N THR A 108 6.09 2.11 10.58
CA THR A 108 7.09 2.86 9.82
C THR A 108 6.43 4.07 9.19
N SER A 109 7.12 5.20 9.19
CA SER A 109 6.67 6.44 8.55
C SER A 109 7.88 7.18 8.00
N SER A 110 7.70 8.00 6.96
CA SER A 110 8.79 8.70 6.27
C SER A 110 9.65 9.62 7.16
N SER A 111 9.15 10.00 8.34
CA SER A 111 9.84 10.86 9.29
C SER A 111 10.33 10.15 10.56
N LEU A 112 10.21 8.82 10.62
CA LEU A 112 10.96 8.05 11.61
C LEU A 112 12.42 7.96 11.13
N ALA A 113 13.35 8.32 12.01
CA ALA A 113 14.77 8.13 11.74
C ALA A 113 15.03 6.61 11.59
N GLN A 114 15.87 6.29 10.60
CA GLN A 114 16.21 4.92 10.21
C GLN A 114 17.19 4.28 11.19
#